data_AF-A0A9W4T6Z4-F1
#
_entry.id   AF-A0A9W4T6Z4-F1
#
_cell.length_a   1.000
_cell.length_b   1.000
_cell.length_c   1.000
_cell.angle_alpha   90.00
_cell.angle_beta   90.00
_cell.angle_gamma   90.00
#
_symmetry.space_group_name_H-M   'P 1'
#
loop_
_entity.id
_entity.type
_entity.pdbx_description
1 polymer ?
#
loop_
_entity_poly.entity_id
_entity_poly.type
_entity_poly.pdbx_seq_one_letter_code
_entity_poly.pdbx_strand_id
1 'polypeptide(L)'
;DFIEMDTSFNCYILILSSNDSKTFLVDIYKDNKNRRYFKSDKAKITLANFKVSHLKKHICNIYSIKKVDQYKVKFWNVNIKAERIENNNISTEDDITHKLEGRKMRDHDLFNVYFKVELADHNTIEMGNIHIIAIIPTIVAPAN
;
A
#
# COMPACT_ATOMS: atom_id res chain seq x y z
N ASP A 1 -11.15 -19.20 -16.59
CA ASP A 1 -11.59 -18.36 -15.46
C ASP A 1 -11.39 -16.90 -15.77
N PHE A 2 -12.49 -16.14 -15.85
CA PHE A 2 -12.43 -14.68 -15.99
C PHE A 2 -11.99 -14.09 -14.65
N ILE A 3 -10.85 -13.41 -14.63
CA ILE A 3 -10.38 -12.66 -13.47
C ILE A 3 -10.72 -11.21 -13.77
N GLU A 4 -11.63 -10.66 -12.99
CA GLU A 4 -12.01 -9.25 -13.08
C GLU A 4 -11.40 -8.49 -11.90
N MET A 5 -10.78 -7.35 -12.18
CA MET A 5 -10.39 -6.40 -11.15
C MET A 5 -11.65 -5.73 -10.61
N ASP A 6 -11.91 -5.83 -9.31
CA ASP A 6 -13.07 -5.22 -8.63
C ASP A 6 -12.78 -3.75 -8.32
N THR A 7 -11.62 -3.49 -7.70
CA THR A 7 -11.17 -2.15 -7.34
C THR A 7 -9.65 -2.13 -7.21
N SER A 8 -9.05 -0.95 -7.23
CA SER A 8 -7.60 -0.77 -7.11
C SER A 8 -7.29 0.46 -6.27
N PHE A 9 -6.22 0.37 -5.48
CA PHE A 9 -5.72 1.45 -4.65
C PHE A 9 -4.36 1.90 -5.15
N ASN A 10 -4.18 3.21 -5.26
CA ASN A 10 -2.88 3.80 -5.55
C ASN A 10 -1.94 3.58 -4.37
N CYS A 11 -0.70 3.16 -4.64
CA CYS A 11 0.33 3.00 -3.63
C CYS A 11 1.60 3.74 -4.03
N TYR A 12 1.95 4.79 -3.27
CA TYR A 12 3.18 5.56 -3.45
C TYR A 12 4.28 4.97 -2.58
N ILE A 13 5.34 4.50 -3.22
CA ILE A 13 6.53 3.97 -2.56
C ILE A 13 7.56 5.09 -2.49
N LEU A 14 7.79 5.61 -1.28
CA LEU A 14 8.84 6.58 -1.00
C LEU A 14 10.12 5.84 -0.64
N ILE A 15 11.16 6.02 -1.46
CA ILE A 15 12.48 5.41 -1.28
C ILE A 15 13.42 6.48 -0.73
N LEU A 16 13.61 6.47 0.59
CA LEU A 16 14.33 7.54 1.29
C LEU A 16 15.80 7.66 0.89
N SER A 17 16.43 6.57 0.45
CA SER A 17 17.85 6.58 0.06
C SER A 17 18.12 7.34 -1.23
N SER A 18 17.13 7.52 -2.10
CA SER A 18 17.30 8.12 -3.42
C SER A 18 16.46 9.35 -3.65
N ASN A 19 15.68 9.81 -2.65
CA ASN A 19 14.64 10.82 -2.82
C ASN A 19 13.76 10.54 -4.06
N ASP A 20 13.52 9.25 -4.32
CA ASP A 20 12.74 8.78 -5.46
C ASP A 20 11.39 8.26 -4.95
N SER A 21 10.39 8.36 -5.81
CA SER A 21 9.06 7.84 -5.54
C SER A 21 8.57 7.01 -6.72
N LYS A 22 7.95 5.87 -6.43
CA LYS A 22 7.34 5.02 -7.46
C LYS A 22 5.88 4.78 -7.13
N THR A 23 5.06 4.67 -8.17
CA THR A 23 3.66 4.30 -8.03
C THR A 23 3.47 2.81 -8.31
N PHE A 24 2.69 2.17 -7.46
CA PHE A 24 2.28 0.78 -7.55
C PHE A 24 0.76 0.69 -7.36
N LEU A 25 0.11 -0.30 -7.96
CA LEU A 25 -1.32 -0.53 -7.80
C LEU A 25 -1.58 -1.72 -6.88
N VAL A 26 -2.45 -1.54 -5.89
CA VAL A 26 -2.93 -2.62 -5.03
C VAL A 26 -4.31 -3.04 -5.52
N ASP A 27 -4.31 -3.99 -6.44
CA ASP A 27 -5.53 -4.51 -7.04
C ASP A 27 -6.23 -5.52 -6.13
N ILE A 28 -7.54 -5.35 -6.01
CA ILE A 28 -8.45 -6.33 -5.44
C ILE A 28 -9.26 -6.93 -6.59
N TYR A 29 -9.15 -8.24 -6.76
CA TYR A 29 -9.85 -8.99 -7.80
C TYR A 29 -11.08 -9.67 -7.25
N LYS A 30 -11.97 -10.07 -8.16
CA LYS A 30 -13.17 -10.84 -7.85
C LYS A 30 -13.18 -12.13 -8.67
N ASP A 31 -13.54 -13.24 -8.02
CA ASP A 31 -13.75 -14.50 -8.72
C ASP A 31 -15.20 -14.65 -9.21
N ASN A 32 -15.45 -15.70 -9.99
CA ASN A 32 -16.77 -16.06 -10.51
C ASN A 32 -17.84 -16.31 -9.42
N LYS A 33 -17.46 -16.43 -8.15
CA LYS A 33 -18.37 -16.54 -6.99
C LYS A 33 -18.52 -15.21 -6.25
N ASN A 34 -18.14 -14.10 -6.89
CA ASN A 34 -18.13 -12.76 -6.33
C ASN A 34 -17.24 -12.60 -5.09
N ARG A 35 -16.29 -13.52 -4.83
CA ARG A 35 -15.39 -13.44 -3.68
C ARG A 35 -14.18 -12.61 -4.03
N ARG A 36 -13.89 -11.63 -3.17
CA ARG A 36 -12.80 -10.69 -3.37
C ARG A 36 -11.49 -11.16 -2.78
N TYR A 37 -10.40 -10.88 -3.46
CA TYR A 37 -9.07 -11.33 -3.05
C TYR A 37 -7.96 -10.42 -3.55
N PHE A 38 -6.88 -10.39 -2.78
CA PHE A 38 -5.60 -9.88 -3.22
C PHE A 38 -4.80 -11.01 -3.86
N LYS A 39 -4.13 -10.73 -4.99
CA LYS A 39 -3.25 -11.68 -5.66
C LYS A 39 -1.82 -11.16 -5.62
N SER A 40 -0.95 -11.97 -5.01
CA SER A 40 0.51 -11.83 -5.17
C SER A 40 1.01 -12.93 -6.12
N ASP A 41 2.26 -12.85 -6.56
CA ASP A 41 2.88 -13.87 -7.42
C ASP A 41 2.84 -15.28 -6.82
N LYS A 42 2.82 -15.38 -5.50
CA LYS A 42 2.93 -16.66 -4.77
C LYS A 42 1.61 -17.16 -4.20
N ALA A 43 0.63 -16.29 -4.03
CA ALA A 43 -0.58 -16.62 -3.27
C ALA A 43 -1.76 -15.73 -3.65
N LYS A 44 -2.93 -16.37 -3.66
CA LYS A 44 -4.25 -15.74 -3.64
C LYS A 44 -4.75 -15.68 -2.20
N ILE A 45 -5.06 -14.48 -1.71
CA ILE A 45 -5.48 -14.25 -0.33
C ILE A 45 -6.87 -13.61 -0.35
N THR A 46 -7.85 -14.27 0.24
CA THR A 46 -9.21 -13.71 0.35
C THR A 46 -9.17 -12.37 1.10
N LEU A 47 -10.00 -11.42 0.68
CA LEU A 47 -10.03 -10.08 1.28
C LEU A 47 -10.28 -10.13 2.80
N ALA A 48 -11.10 -11.07 3.27
CA ALA A 48 -11.36 -11.29 4.70
C ALA A 48 -10.11 -11.68 5.51
N ASN A 49 -9.09 -12.24 4.86
CA ASN A 49 -7.82 -12.64 5.48
C ASN A 49 -6.65 -11.77 5.02
N PHE A 50 -6.89 -10.77 4.17
CA PHE A 50 -5.82 -9.93 3.63
C PHE A 50 -5.38 -8.92 4.68
N LYS A 51 -4.17 -9.12 5.23
CA LYS A 51 -3.52 -8.26 6.21
C LYS A 51 -2.49 -7.34 5.56
N VAL A 52 -2.19 -6.23 6.24
CA VAL A 52 -1.15 -5.27 5.80
C VAL A 52 0.22 -5.94 5.63
N SER A 53 0.56 -6.90 6.48
CA SER A 53 1.80 -7.71 6.34
C SER A 53 1.88 -8.50 5.03
N HIS A 54 0.76 -8.91 4.44
CA HIS A 54 0.76 -9.56 3.12
C HIS A 54 1.13 -8.57 2.02
N LEU A 55 0.57 -7.35 2.06
CA LEU A 55 0.95 -6.27 1.15
C LEU A 55 2.42 -5.90 1.31
N LYS A 56 2.89 -5.74 2.55
CA LYS A 56 4.29 -5.51 2.89
C LYS A 56 5.20 -6.55 2.25
N LYS A 57 4.91 -7.83 2.46
CA LYS A 57 5.70 -8.93 1.89
C LYS A 57 5.72 -8.88 0.37
N HIS A 58 4.61 -8.53 -0.27
CA HIS A 58 4.54 -8.40 -1.73
C HIS A 58 5.44 -7.28 -2.24
N ILE A 59 5.31 -6.06 -1.69
CA ILE A 59 6.15 -4.92 -2.06
C ILE A 59 7.62 -5.19 -1.77
N CYS A 60 7.95 -5.73 -0.60
CA CYS A 60 9.33 -6.10 -0.27
C CYS A 60 9.94 -7.10 -1.27
N ASN A 61 9.15 -8.02 -1.81
CA ASN A 61 9.64 -8.94 -2.84
C ASN A 61 9.89 -8.22 -4.17
N ILE A 62 8.98 -7.34 -4.61
CA ILE A 62 9.13 -6.55 -5.85
C ILE A 62 10.42 -5.73 -5.81
N TYR A 63 10.70 -5.08 -4.68
CA TYR A 63 11.87 -4.23 -4.49
C TYR A 63 13.10 -4.99 -3.95
N SER A 64 13.04 -6.33 -3.87
CA SER A 64 14.15 -7.18 -3.40
C SER A 64 14.72 -6.77 -2.03
N ILE A 65 13.85 -6.30 -1.13
CA ILE A 65 14.19 -5.90 0.23
C ILE A 65 14.56 -7.13 1.06
N LYS A 66 15.78 -7.14 1.61
CA LYS A 66 16.28 -8.23 2.46
C LYS A 66 15.31 -8.50 3.61
N LYS A 67 15.06 -9.77 3.93
CA LYS A 67 14.11 -10.19 4.98
C LYS A 67 14.36 -9.48 6.32
N VAL A 68 15.62 -9.27 6.66
CA VAL A 68 16.04 -8.57 7.89
C VAL A 68 15.65 -7.09 7.91
N ASP A 69 15.40 -6.45 6.76
CA ASP A 69 15.04 -5.04 6.69
C ASP A 69 13.54 -4.81 6.44
N GLN A 70 12.78 -5.87 6.13
CA GLN A 70 11.36 -5.74 5.81
C GLN A 70 10.53 -5.15 6.96
N TYR A 71 10.95 -5.34 8.22
CA TYR A 71 10.27 -4.74 9.38
C TYR A 71 10.31 -3.21 9.36
N LYS A 72 11.29 -2.61 8.67
CA LYS A 72 11.46 -1.17 8.58
C LYS A 72 10.49 -0.53 7.58
N VAL A 73 9.92 -1.32 6.65
CA VAL A 73 8.91 -0.84 5.71
C VAL A 73 7.61 -0.58 6.47
N LYS A 74 7.05 0.62 6.30
CA LYS A 74 5.84 1.06 7.00
C LYS A 74 4.84 1.64 6.00
N PHE A 75 3.56 1.58 6.36
CA PHE A 75 2.45 1.96 5.50
C PHE A 75 1.53 2.96 6.19
N TRP A 76 0.95 3.86 5.40
CA TRP A 76 -0.09 4.80 5.81
C TRP A 76 -1.23 4.78 4.81
N ASN A 77 -2.46 4.88 5.31
CA ASN A 77 -3.64 5.20 4.52
C ASN A 77 -3.84 6.71 4.50
N VAL A 78 -4.14 7.27 3.34
CA VAL A 78 -4.29 8.71 3.11
C VAL A 78 -5.45 8.95 2.16
N ASN A 79 -6.23 10.00 2.40
CA ASN A 79 -7.34 10.40 1.54
C ASN A 79 -7.23 11.88 1.15
N ILE A 80 -6.46 12.14 0.10
CA ILE A 80 -6.13 13.48 -0.41
C ILE A 80 -5.85 13.40 -1.90
N LYS A 81 -5.98 14.51 -2.63
CA LYS A 81 -5.60 14.54 -4.05
C LYS A 81 -4.11 14.22 -4.24
N ALA A 82 -3.80 13.44 -5.28
CA ALA A 82 -2.42 13.07 -5.66
C ALA A 82 -1.48 14.29 -5.77
N GLU A 83 -1.94 15.40 -6.35
CA GLU A 83 -1.17 16.65 -6.47
C GLU A 83 -0.67 17.17 -5.11
N ARG A 84 -1.42 16.96 -4.02
CA ARG A 84 -0.96 17.34 -2.68
C ARG A 84 0.19 16.46 -2.20
N ILE A 85 0.26 15.20 -2.62
CA ILE A 85 1.39 14.33 -2.26
C ILE A 85 2.65 14.81 -2.98
N GLU A 86 2.54 15.09 -4.28
CA GLU A 86 3.66 15.53 -5.12
C GLU A 86 4.20 16.90 -4.71
N ASN A 87 3.33 17.83 -4.33
CA ASN A 87 3.72 19.21 -4.02
C ASN A 87 4.24 19.43 -2.58
N ASN A 88 4.04 18.50 -1.65
CA ASN A 88 4.36 18.72 -0.22
C ASN A 88 5.74 18.23 0.23
N ASN A 89 6.61 17.81 -0.70
CA ASN A 89 7.97 17.32 -0.43
C ASN A 89 8.00 16.32 0.75
N ILE A 90 7.24 15.24 0.61
CA ILE A 90 7.04 14.26 1.68
C ILE A 90 8.27 13.36 1.77
N SER A 91 8.97 13.42 2.90
CA SER A 91 10.25 12.71 3.09
C SER A 91 10.33 11.94 4.41
N THR A 92 9.38 12.12 5.31
CA THR A 92 9.41 11.53 6.66
C THR A 92 8.05 10.94 7.09
N GLU A 93 8.06 10.11 8.14
CA GLU A 93 6.81 9.64 8.77
C GLU A 93 5.98 10.80 9.34
N ASP A 94 6.64 11.83 9.86
CA ASP A 94 6.01 13.02 10.43
C ASP A 94 5.34 13.85 9.33
N ASP A 95 5.98 14.00 8.17
CA ASP A 95 5.36 14.64 7.01
C ASP A 95 4.06 13.94 6.62
N ILE A 96 4.04 12.60 6.54
CA ILE A 96 2.84 11.85 6.18
C ILE A 96 1.76 12.04 7.25
N THR A 97 2.13 11.95 8.52
CA THR A 97 1.18 12.00 9.64
C THR A 97 0.57 13.39 9.80
N HIS A 98 1.36 14.46 9.61
CA HIS A 98 0.93 15.83 9.90
C HIS A 98 0.54 16.64 8.66
N LYS A 99 1.24 16.49 7.53
CA LYS A 99 0.92 17.25 6.29
C LYS A 99 -0.19 16.57 5.48
N LEU A 100 -0.25 15.24 5.52
CA LEU A 100 -1.21 14.46 4.76
C LEU A 100 -2.30 13.82 5.63
N GLU A 101 -2.25 14.03 6.96
CA GLU A 101 -3.18 13.42 7.92
C GLU A 101 -3.22 11.88 7.81
N GLY A 102 -2.08 11.29 7.46
CA GLY A 102 -1.98 9.87 7.15
C GLY A 102 -2.18 9.00 8.37
N ARG A 103 -3.03 7.97 8.22
CA ARG A 103 -3.27 6.96 9.26
C ARG A 103 -2.29 5.80 9.12
N LYS A 104 -1.37 5.67 10.07
CA LYS A 104 -0.40 4.57 10.10
C LYS A 104 -1.10 3.21 10.17
N MET A 105 -0.66 2.30 9.30
CA MET A 105 -1.21 0.95 9.16
C MET A 105 -0.37 -0.07 9.95
N ARG A 106 -1.03 -0.97 10.68
CA ARG A 106 -0.36 -2.03 11.46
C ARG A 106 -0.33 -3.35 10.69
N ASP A 107 0.79 -4.04 10.72
CA ASP A 107 1.05 -5.26 9.97
C ASP A 107 0.04 -6.39 10.18
N HIS A 108 -0.47 -6.52 11.41
CA HIS A 108 -1.40 -7.58 11.79
C HIS A 108 -2.86 -7.24 11.50
N ASP A 109 -3.17 -5.97 11.22
CA ASP A 109 -4.51 -5.53 10.91
C ASP A 109 -4.92 -6.03 9.53
N LEU A 110 -6.22 -6.27 9.39
CA LEU A 110 -6.82 -6.51 8.08
C LEU A 110 -6.77 -5.23 7.25
N PHE A 111 -6.52 -5.38 5.95
CA PHE A 111 -6.49 -4.28 5.00
C PHE A 111 -7.83 -3.52 5.00
N ASN A 112 -8.95 -4.23 5.13
CA ASN A 112 -10.28 -3.63 5.15
C ASN A 112 -10.56 -2.71 6.36
N VAL A 113 -9.75 -2.73 7.42
CA VAL A 113 -9.87 -1.80 8.56
C VAL A 113 -9.55 -0.36 8.13
N TYR A 114 -8.75 -0.21 7.08
CA TYR A 114 -8.31 1.09 6.54
C TYR A 114 -9.13 1.54 5.34
N PHE A 115 -9.74 0.59 4.61
CA PHE A 115 -10.43 0.85 3.34
C PHE A 115 -11.88 0.34 3.35
N LYS A 116 -12.55 0.38 4.50
CA LYS A 116 -13.86 -0.28 4.69
C LYS A 116 -14.92 0.29 3.75
N VAL A 117 -14.94 1.61 3.59
CA VAL A 117 -15.98 2.34 2.84
C VAL A 117 -15.71 2.19 1.35
N GLU A 118 -14.46 2.34 0.96
CA GLU A 118 -13.89 2.13 -0.36
C GLU A 118 -14.17 0.73 -0.88
N LEU A 119 -13.98 -0.28 -0.03
CA LEU A 119 -14.30 -1.66 -0.38
C LEU A 119 -15.81 -1.93 -0.37
N ALA A 120 -16.64 -1.13 0.28
CA ALA A 120 -18.09 -1.34 0.28
C ALA A 120 -18.77 -0.69 -0.93
N ASP A 121 -18.33 0.51 -1.31
CA ASP A 121 -19.01 1.34 -2.30
C ASP A 121 -18.03 2.17 -3.16
N HIS A 122 -17.05 1.50 -3.80
CA HIS A 122 -16.05 2.15 -4.64
C HIS A 122 -16.63 2.92 -5.85
N ASN A 123 -17.91 2.70 -6.21
CA ASN A 123 -18.55 3.37 -7.35
C ASN A 123 -18.93 4.83 -7.05
N THR A 124 -19.10 5.18 -5.77
CA THR A 124 -19.49 6.53 -5.34
C THR A 124 -18.33 7.31 -4.75
N ILE A 125 -17.16 6.68 -4.63
CA ILE A 125 -15.98 7.21 -3.95
C ILE A 125 -14.94 7.61 -4.99
N GLU A 126 -14.33 8.78 -4.79
CA GLU A 126 -13.19 9.23 -5.59
C GLU A 126 -11.93 8.43 -5.22
N MET A 127 -11.82 7.20 -5.74
CA MET A 127 -10.69 6.29 -5.50
C MET A 127 -9.33 6.90 -5.87
N GLY A 128 -9.34 7.88 -6.78
CA GLY A 128 -8.16 8.66 -7.17
C GLY A 128 -7.50 9.44 -6.02
N ASN A 129 -8.24 9.77 -4.96
CA ASN A 129 -7.70 10.47 -3.78
C ASN A 129 -7.19 9.49 -2.70
N ILE A 130 -7.40 8.19 -2.90
CA ILE A 130 -7.15 7.20 -1.86
C ILE A 130 -5.82 6.53 -2.14
N HIS A 131 -4.91 6.74 -1.21
CA HIS A 131 -3.52 6.41 -1.39
C HIS A 131 -2.99 5.59 -0.23
N ILE A 132 -2.14 4.63 -0.54
CA ILE A 132 -1.28 3.93 0.40
C ILE A 132 0.11 4.52 0.24
N ILE A 133 0.65 5.17 1.27
CA ILE A 133 2.06 5.57 1.24
C ILE A 133 2.88 4.50 1.95
N ALA A 134 3.88 3.98 1.26
CA ALA A 134 4.88 3.07 1.82
C ALA A 134 6.22 3.78 1.94
N ILE A 135 6.85 3.73 3.11
CA ILE A 135 8.23 4.19 3.27
C ILE A 135 9.14 2.97 3.23
N ILE A 136 10.11 2.98 2.31
CA ILE A 136 11.26 2.08 2.30
C ILE A 136 12.46 2.90 2.77
N PRO A 137 12.93 2.69 4.01
CA PRO A 137 14.08 3.42 4.54
C PRO A 137 15.38 2.94 3.90
N THR A 138 16.41 3.79 3.97
CA THR A 138 17.77 3.48 3.51
C THR A 138 18.26 2.18 4.10
N ILE A 139 18.45 1.17 3.24
CA ILE A 139 19.14 -0.06 3.61
C ILE A 139 20.63 0.24 3.52
N VAL A 140 21.23 0.63 4.64
CA VAL A 140 22.69 0.75 4.71
C VAL A 140 23.25 -0.63 4.43
N ALA A 141 23.93 -0.81 3.30
CA ALA A 141 24.74 -2.01 3.11
C ALA A 141 25.78 -2.04 4.25
N PRO A 142 25.98 -3.16 4.96
CA PRO A 142 27.08 -3.22 5.91
C PRO A 142 28.38 -2.90 5.15
N ALA A 143 29.19 -2.01 5.70
CA ALA A 143 30.52 -1.74 5.18
C ALA A 143 31.29 -3.08 5.10
N ASN A 144 31.77 -3.41 3.91
CA ASN A 144 32.65 -4.57 3.70
C ASN A 144 33.98 -4.37 4.43
#